data_AF-A0A1E5V695-F1
#
_entry.id   AF-A0A1E5V695-F1
#
_cell.length_a   1.000
_cell.length_b   1.000
_cell.length_c   1.000
_cell.angle_alpha   90.00
_cell.angle_beta   90.00
_cell.angle_gamma   90.00
#
_symmetry.space_group_name_H-M   'P 1'
#
loop_
_entity.id
_entity.type
_entity.pdbx_description
1 polymer ?
#
loop_
_entity_poly.entity_id
_entity_poly.type
_entity_poly.pdbx_seq_one_letter_code
_entity_poly.pdbx_strand_id
1 'polypeptide(L)' 'LTDWWLRSRKRVVKAHRKAFDSVCLLLMRHLWLERNSRVFRNSSRLPGLLISVLFEQADLWVSAGLVVRSCLLGE' A
#
# COMPACT_ATOMS: atom_id res chain seq x y z
N LEU A 1 -12.21 7.90 4.82
CA LEU A 1 -11.03 7.41 4.09
C LEU A 1 -10.92 8.05 2.69
N THR A 2 -12.00 8.03 1.91
CA THR A 2 -12.05 8.59 0.53
C THR A 2 -11.68 10.07 0.46
N ASP A 3 -12.19 10.90 1.37
CA ASP A 3 -11.82 12.31 1.50
C ASP A 3 -10.32 12.53 1.68
N TRP A 4 -9.72 11.78 2.62
CA TRP A 4 -8.30 11.88 2.91
C TRP A 4 -7.45 11.46 1.70
N TRP A 5 -7.85 10.39 1.01
CA TRP A 5 -7.15 9.92 -0.18
C TRP A 5 -7.19 10.99 -1.27
N LEU A 6 -8.36 11.54 -1.61
CA LEU A 6 -8.50 12.58 -2.63
C LEU A 6 -7.67 13.83 -2.30
N ARG A 7 -7.67 14.27 -1.03
CA ARG A 7 -6.87 15.41 -0.58
C ARG A 7 -5.37 15.12 -0.65
N SER A 8 -4.94 13.95 -0.22
CA SER A 8 -3.53 13.54 -0.25
C SER A 8 -3.02 13.41 -1.69
N ARG A 9 -3.82 12.80 -2.57
CA ARG A 9 -3.54 12.67 -4.00
C ARG A 9 -3.36 14.01 -4.71
N LYS A 10 -4.09 15.06 -4.30
CA LYS A 10 -3.92 16.42 -4.85
C LYS A 10 -2.53 17.01 -4.55
N ARG A 11 -1.90 16.60 -3.44
CA ARG A 11 -0.56 17.03 -3.03
C ARG A 11 0.57 16.27 -3.76
N VAL A 12 0.24 15.16 -4.42
CA VAL A 12 1.18 14.36 -5.21
C VAL A 12 1.26 14.89 -6.64
N VAL A 13 2.49 15.03 -7.15
CA VAL A 13 2.78 15.39 -8.55
C VAL A 13 2.03 14.44 -9.49
N LYS A 14 1.45 14.97 -10.58
CA LYS A 14 0.59 14.19 -11.50
C LYS A 14 1.23 12.86 -11.95
N ALA A 15 2.54 12.87 -12.24
CA ALA A 15 3.29 11.69 -12.66
C ALA A 15 3.30 10.55 -11.63
N HIS A 16 3.28 10.88 -10.32
CA HIS A 16 3.37 9.90 -9.23
C HIS A 16 2.00 9.49 -8.66
N ARG A 17 0.90 10.14 -9.08
CA ARG A 17 -0.45 9.84 -8.55
C ARG A 17 -0.84 8.37 -8.76
N LYS A 18 -0.51 7.78 -9.90
CA LYS A 18 -0.80 6.37 -10.18
C LYS A 18 -0.09 5.45 -9.18
N ALA A 19 1.20 5.67 -8.95
CA ALA A 19 1.98 4.89 -7.99
C ALA A 19 1.47 5.07 -6.56
N PHE A 20 1.15 6.31 -6.17
CA PHE A 20 0.52 6.62 -4.90
C PHE A 20 -0.82 5.89 -4.71
N ASP A 21 -1.70 5.92 -5.72
CA ASP A 21 -3.00 5.24 -5.69
C ASP A 21 -2.81 3.72 -5.56
N SER A 22 -1.84 3.14 -6.27
CA SER A 22 -1.48 1.71 -6.17
C SER A 22 -1.01 1.31 -4.76
N VAL A 23 -0.15 2.10 -4.12
CA VAL A 23 0.30 1.85 -2.73
C VAL A 23 -0.86 1.98 -1.75
N CYS A 24 -1.71 2.99 -1.92
CA CYS A 24 -2.89 3.17 -1.07
C CYS A 24 -3.82 1.96 -1.15
N LEU A 25 -4.06 1.43 -2.35
CA LEU A 25 -4.83 0.19 -2.54
C LEU A 25 -4.15 -1.01 -1.87
N LEU A 26 -2.83 -1.13 -1.98
CA LEU A 26 -2.06 -2.21 -1.35
C LEU A 26 -2.19 -2.17 0.18
N LEU A 27 -2.05 -0.98 0.78
CA LEU A 27 -2.24 -0.73 2.21
C LEU A 27 -3.65 -1.11 2.66
N MET A 28 -4.67 -0.63 1.95
CA MET A 28 -6.07 -0.93 2.27
C MET A 28 -6.37 -2.43 2.18
N ARG A 29 -5.84 -3.11 1.16
CA ARG A 29 -5.98 -4.57 1.00
C ARG A 29 -5.37 -5.32 2.18
N HIS A 30 -4.16 -4.99 2.60
CA HIS A 30 -3.50 -5.66 3.72
C HIS A 30 -4.20 -5.40 5.04
N LEU A 31 -4.65 -4.16 5.28
CA LEU A 31 -5.42 -3.81 6.46
C LEU A 31 -6.75 -4.57 6.52
N TRP A 32 -7.42 -4.72 5.37
CA TRP A 32 -8.65 -5.50 5.27
C TRP A 32 -8.41 -6.99 5.54
N LEU A 33 -7.36 -7.58 4.95
CA LEU A 33 -6.99 -8.98 5.19
C LEU A 33 -6.63 -9.24 6.66
N GLU A 34 -5.90 -8.33 7.29
CA GLU A 34 -5.56 -8.41 8.71
C GLU A 34 -6.83 -8.36 9.58
N ARG A 35 -7.74 -7.43 9.31
CA ARG A 35 -9.02 -7.34 10.02
C ARG A 35 -9.86 -8.61 9.85
N ASN A 36 -9.90 -9.17 8.65
CA ASN A 36 -10.58 -10.44 8.41
C ASN A 36 -9.93 -11.62 9.13
N SER A 37 -8.60 -11.67 9.18
CA SER A 37 -7.89 -12.70 9.97
C SER A 37 -8.26 -12.62 11.45
N ARG A 38 -8.35 -11.40 12.01
CA ARG A 38 -8.75 -11.21 13.41
C ARG A 38 -10.16 -11.68 13.67
N VAL A 39 -11.11 -11.34 12.80
CA VAL A 39 -12.53 -11.65 12.98
C VAL A 39 -12.83 -13.12 12.71
N PHE A 40 -12.33 -13.69 11.61
CA PHE A 40 -12.72 -15.03 11.15
C PHE A 40 -11.76 -16.14 11.58
N ARG A 41 -10.52 -15.81 11.95
CA ARG A 41 -9.48 -16.80 12.28
C ARG A 41 -8.90 -16.63 13.69
N ASN A 42 -9.41 -15.65 14.45
CA ASN A 42 -8.87 -15.26 15.76
C ASN A 42 -7.34 -15.09 15.78
N SER A 43 -6.78 -14.65 14.65
CA SER A 43 -5.34 -14.54 14.43
C SER A 43 -5.01 -13.08 14.13
N SER A 44 -4.08 -12.52 14.91
CA SER A 44 -3.62 -11.14 14.83
C SER A 44 -2.12 -11.09 14.59
N ARG A 45 -1.69 -10.25 13.65
CA ARG A 45 -0.27 -9.98 13.41
C ARG A 45 0.18 -8.70 14.12
N LEU A 46 1.47 -8.63 14.45
CA LEU A 46 2.08 -7.40 14.93
C LEU A 46 2.08 -6.35 13.79
N PRO A 47 1.80 -5.07 14.10
CA PRO A 47 1.80 -4.01 13.09
C PRO A 47 3.12 -3.89 12.31
N GLY A 48 4.27 -4.09 12.97
CA GLY A 48 5.58 -4.06 12.30
C GLY A 48 5.76 -5.16 11.25
N LEU A 49 5.16 -6.33 11.48
CA LEU A 49 5.17 -7.42 10.50
C LEU A 49 4.34 -7.06 9.26
N LEU A 50 3.22 -6.36 9.46
CA LEU A 50 2.36 -5.88 8.35
C LEU A 50 3.10 -4.89 7.45
N ILE A 51 3.88 -3.97 8.06
CA ILE A 51 4.70 -2.99 7.33
C ILE A 51 5.78 -3.72 6.52
N SER A 52 6.45 -4.71 7.11
CA SER A 52 7.49 -5.48 6.43
C SER A 52 6.94 -6.22 5.20
N VAL A 53 5.79 -6.91 5.36
CA VAL A 53 5.09 -7.57 4.24
C VAL A 53 4.70 -6.58 3.15
N LEU A 54 4.34 -5.35 3.52
CA LEU A 54 3.96 -4.34 2.55
C LEU A 54 5.15 -3.86 1.70
N PHE A 55 6.33 -3.68 2.32
CA PHE A 55 7.56 -3.35 1.60
C PHE A 55 7.97 -4.49 0.67
N GLU A 56 7.97 -5.74 1.15
CA GLU A 56 8.23 -6.91 0.31
C GLU A 56 7.27 -6.98 -0.89
N GLN A 57 5.98 -6.73 -0.65
CA GLN A 57 4.98 -6.74 -1.71
C GLN A 57 5.16 -5.60 -2.72
N ALA A 58 5.61 -4.42 -2.26
CA ALA A 58 5.96 -3.30 -3.11
C ALA A 58 7.18 -3.61 -3.98
N ASP A 59 8.23 -4.21 -3.41
CA ASP A 59 9.42 -4.66 -4.15
C ASP A 59 9.08 -5.75 -5.17
N LEU A 60 8.19 -6.68 -4.84
CA LEU A 60 7.68 -7.66 -5.79
C LEU A 60 6.93 -7.01 -6.95
N TRP A 61 6.14 -5.96 -6.69
CA TRP A 61 5.43 -5.24 -7.74
C TRP A 61 6.37 -4.43 -8.64
N VAL A 62 7.44 -3.87 -8.07
CA VAL A 62 8.52 -3.26 -8.84
C VAL A 62 9.22 -4.29 -9.72
N SER A 63 9.59 -5.45 -9.15
CA SER A 63 10.27 -6.53 -9.86
C SER A 63 9.40 -7.11 -10.99
N ALA A 64 8.08 -7.16 -10.79
CA ALA A 64 7.11 -7.58 -11.81
C ALA A 64 6.79 -6.50 -12.86
N GLY A 65 7.37 -5.30 -12.75
CA GLY A 65 7.12 -4.17 -13.67
C GLY A 65 5.74 -3.52 -13.52
N LEU A 66 4.99 -3.83 -12.45
CA LEU A 66 3.65 -3.29 -12.19
C LEU A 66 3.72 -1.84 -11.67
N VAL A 67 4.82 -1.49 -11.00
CA VAL A 67 5.07 -0.13 -10.52
C VAL A 67 6.52 0.26 -10.78
N VAL A 68 6.74 1.52 -11.17
CA VAL A 68 8.07 2.06 -11.36
C VAL A 68 8.64 2.50 -10.01
N ARG A 69 9.84 2.00 -9.65
CA ARG A 69 10.50 2.31 -8.38
C ARG A 69 10.72 3.80 -8.16
N SER A 70 11.15 4.55 -9.18
CA SER A 70 11.33 6.01 -9.09
C SER A 70 10.02 6.75 -8.77
N CYS A 71 8.87 6.18 -9.16
CA CYS A 71 7.57 6.73 -8.81
C CYS A 71 7.11 6.42 -7.37
N LEU A 72 7.78 5.49 -6.69
CA LEU A 72 7.48 5.06 -5.32
C LEU A 72 8.45 5.63 -4.29
N LEU A 73 9.74 5.60 -4.60
CA LEU A 73 10.82 5.85 -3.64
C LEU A 73 11.61 7.13 -3.93
N GLY A 74 11.31 7.84 -5.01
CA GLY A 74 11.94 9.13 -5.32
C GLY A 74 13.46 9.01 -5.42
N GLU A 75 13.93 8.39 -6.51
CA GLU A 75 15.30 8.50 -7.01
C GLU A 75 15.24 9.05 -8.44
#